data_AF-A0A356T0F0-F1
#
_entry.id   AF-A0A356T0F0-F1
#
_cell.length_a   1.000
_cell.length_b   1.000
_cell.length_c   1.000
_cell.angle_alpha   90.00
_cell.angle_beta   90.00
_cell.angle_gamma   90.00
#
_symmetry.space_group_name_H-M   'P 1'
#
loop_
_entity.id
_entity.type
_entity.pdbx_description
1 polymer ?
#
loop_
_entity_poly.entity_id
_entity_poly.type
_entity_poly.pdbx_seq_one_letter_code
_entity_poly.pdbx_strand_id
1 'polypeptide(L)'
;MALGCSDPEPESPLAARLDRTSVHVHVALRAAMDEDGDRGRSVVRRLAEAARSPRAAERLAVAMFDRRDEGAALLDEGWRPRTSLAPRLEESVQLDPDTDQALFFAALVSQTVASEQRVPKQVLVYEASRLRLDALDDVVLRRLVSALAQLTYARAGHCGELPSSPPAPFAREDVRRSLDRWLPAASQRLDEVHPDLGRIERVLVGGARACCEIHGGRDERAARAIESWLADATALGVHPSQIALLRGWVALVDGDVEAVQERLGEVRRHGRLPEDERLYGLLRDAVASSDDASRRDAAERLVDRRWLSRLVLVAARRTLVEDGLMGALEASPAASASSRLAAGEAELIEAARRRYPLFDQTHQGDQGALERLADLFRSE
;
A
#
# COMPACT_ATOMS: atom_id res chain seq x y z
N MET A 1 -3.07 40.18 33.32
CA MET A 1 -4.11 39.37 32.64
C MET A 1 -3.45 38.75 31.43
N ALA A 2 -2.97 37.51 31.56
CA ALA A 2 -2.41 36.75 30.44
C ALA A 2 -3.56 35.98 29.79
N LEU A 3 -3.81 36.26 28.51
CA LEU A 3 -4.70 35.46 27.66
C LEU A 3 -3.99 34.15 27.37
N GLY A 4 -4.46 33.07 28.00
CA GLY A 4 -4.05 31.72 27.65
C GLY A 4 -4.64 31.36 26.30
N CYS A 5 -3.84 31.41 25.25
CA CYS A 5 -4.08 30.63 24.05
C CYS A 5 -3.79 29.18 24.40
N SER A 6 -4.82 28.46 24.82
CA SER A 6 -4.83 27.01 24.77
C SER A 6 -4.78 26.64 23.29
N ASP A 7 -3.62 26.20 22.81
CA ASP A 7 -3.52 25.49 21.54
C ASP A 7 -4.52 24.30 21.61
N PRO A 8 -5.45 24.16 20.65
CA PRO A 8 -6.27 22.96 20.59
C PRO A 8 -5.31 21.78 20.40
N GLU A 9 -5.33 20.82 21.33
CA GLU A 9 -4.67 19.54 21.13
C GLU A 9 -5.09 19.00 19.75
N PRO A 10 -4.15 18.49 18.93
CA PRO A 10 -4.50 18.05 17.60
C PRO A 10 -5.55 16.94 17.71
N GLU A 11 -6.67 17.17 17.02
CA GLU A 11 -7.52 16.11 16.48
C GLU A 11 -6.62 14.97 15.99
N SER A 12 -6.92 13.74 16.42
CA SER A 12 -6.21 12.48 16.11
C SER A 12 -5.00 12.61 15.16
N PRO A 13 -3.77 12.15 15.52
CA PRO A 13 -2.58 12.19 14.65
C PRO A 13 -2.76 11.63 13.23
N LEU A 14 -3.81 10.86 12.99
CA LEU A 14 -4.25 10.39 11.68
C LEU A 14 -4.97 11.49 10.86
N ALA A 15 -5.88 12.27 11.46
CA ALA A 15 -6.65 13.32 10.80
C ALA A 15 -5.74 14.41 10.19
N ALA A 16 -4.80 14.94 10.96
CA ALA A 16 -3.80 15.91 10.47
C ALA A 16 -2.89 15.38 9.35
N ARG A 17 -2.79 14.06 9.18
CA ARG A 17 -2.00 13.43 8.11
C ARG A 17 -2.82 13.15 6.86
N LEU A 18 -4.14 13.09 6.98
CA LEU A 18 -5.09 12.90 5.88
C LEU A 18 -5.48 14.22 5.20
N ASP A 19 -5.25 15.37 5.85
CA ASP A 19 -5.38 16.71 5.24
C ASP A 19 -4.32 16.94 4.14
N ARG A 20 -4.61 16.39 2.96
CA ARG A 20 -3.76 16.44 1.76
C ARG A 20 -4.65 16.58 0.55
N THR A 21 -4.26 17.44 -0.38
CA THR A 21 -5.00 17.64 -1.63
C THR A 21 -5.23 16.33 -2.39
N SER A 22 -4.27 15.40 -2.37
CA SER A 22 -4.43 14.08 -2.98
C SER A 22 -5.50 13.20 -2.31
N VAL A 23 -5.66 13.27 -0.98
CA VAL A 23 -6.75 12.59 -0.27
C VAL A 23 -8.08 13.27 -0.59
N HIS A 24 -8.12 14.59 -0.63
CA HIS A 24 -9.34 15.33 -0.93
C HIS A 24 -9.85 15.03 -2.35
N VAL A 25 -8.94 15.00 -3.33
CA VAL A 25 -9.27 14.61 -4.72
C VAL A 25 -9.74 13.16 -4.79
N HIS A 26 -9.13 12.25 -4.02
CA HIS A 26 -9.60 10.88 -3.90
C HIS A 26 -11.03 10.83 -3.32
N VAL A 27 -11.30 11.50 -2.19
CA VAL A 27 -12.63 11.54 -1.56
C VAL A 27 -13.69 12.12 -2.51
N ALA A 28 -13.37 13.21 -3.21
CA ALA A 28 -14.24 13.81 -4.21
C ALA A 28 -14.54 12.84 -5.36
N LEU A 29 -13.53 12.10 -5.85
CA LEU A 29 -13.72 11.06 -6.86
C LEU A 29 -14.63 9.94 -6.35
N ARG A 30 -14.41 9.45 -5.12
CA ARG A 30 -15.25 8.42 -4.49
C ARG A 30 -16.70 8.87 -4.37
N ALA A 31 -16.94 10.09 -3.89
CA ALA A 31 -18.27 10.67 -3.76
C ALA A 31 -18.97 10.82 -5.12
N ALA A 32 -18.24 11.32 -6.13
CA ALA A 32 -18.75 11.45 -7.49
C ALA A 32 -19.13 10.09 -8.12
N MET A 33 -18.39 9.02 -7.80
CA MET A 33 -18.73 7.66 -8.23
C MET A 33 -19.95 7.09 -7.50
N ASP A 34 -20.22 7.53 -6.27
CA ASP A 34 -21.35 7.09 -5.43
C ASP A 34 -22.68 7.77 -5.83
N GLU A 35 -22.63 8.92 -6.52
CA GLU A 35 -23.82 9.65 -7.00
C GLU A 35 -24.81 8.75 -7.76
N ASP A 36 -26.10 8.91 -7.50
CA ASP A 36 -27.14 8.07 -8.09
C ASP A 36 -27.29 8.26 -9.62
N GLY A 37 -27.75 7.18 -10.26
CA GLY A 37 -28.13 7.19 -11.68
C GLY A 37 -26.95 7.34 -12.64
N ASP A 38 -27.18 8.07 -13.74
CA ASP A 38 -26.22 8.17 -14.84
C ASP A 38 -24.96 8.98 -14.50
N ARG A 39 -25.02 9.85 -13.47
CA ARG A 39 -23.89 10.68 -13.06
C ARG A 39 -22.77 9.84 -12.49
N GLY A 40 -23.04 9.01 -11.48
CA GLY A 40 -22.03 8.12 -10.92
C GLY A 40 -21.50 7.09 -11.91
N ARG A 41 -22.39 6.48 -12.72
CA ARG A 41 -21.98 5.56 -13.82
C ARG A 41 -21.04 6.22 -14.81
N SER A 42 -21.30 7.48 -15.18
CA SER A 42 -20.44 8.25 -16.09
C SER A 42 -19.04 8.47 -15.50
N VAL A 43 -18.93 8.77 -14.20
CA VAL A 43 -17.62 8.94 -13.53
C VAL A 43 -16.85 7.62 -13.48
N VAL A 44 -17.50 6.52 -13.10
CA VAL A 44 -16.91 5.17 -13.08
C VAL A 44 -16.36 4.79 -14.46
N ARG A 45 -17.13 5.02 -15.52
CA ARG A 45 -16.68 4.77 -16.90
C ARG A 45 -15.48 5.65 -17.30
N ARG A 46 -15.52 6.94 -16.98
CA ARG A 46 -14.40 7.87 -17.24
C ARG A 46 -13.14 7.47 -16.50
N LEU A 47 -13.25 6.95 -15.28
CA LEU A 47 -12.12 6.43 -14.51
C LEU A 47 -11.53 5.18 -15.17
N ALA A 48 -12.37 4.24 -15.61
CA ALA A 48 -11.91 3.06 -16.36
C ALA A 48 -11.29 3.42 -17.73
N GLU A 49 -11.71 4.51 -18.37
CA GLU A 49 -11.06 5.07 -19.55
C GLU A 49 -9.70 5.71 -19.24
N ALA A 50 -9.57 6.39 -18.09
CA ALA A 50 -8.31 7.00 -17.64
C ALA A 50 -7.18 5.97 -17.51
N ALA A 51 -7.50 4.73 -17.11
CA ALA A 51 -6.54 3.62 -17.03
C ALA A 51 -5.85 3.29 -18.37
N ARG A 52 -6.44 3.71 -19.49
CA ARG A 52 -5.97 3.38 -20.86
C ARG A 52 -5.62 4.62 -21.68
N SER A 53 -5.84 5.82 -21.16
CA SER A 53 -5.70 7.06 -21.93
C SER A 53 -5.17 8.20 -21.07
N PRO A 54 -3.91 8.63 -21.27
CA PRO A 54 -3.33 9.77 -20.53
C PRO A 54 -4.16 11.05 -20.66
N ARG A 55 -4.74 11.31 -21.84
CA ARG A 55 -5.63 12.46 -22.05
C ARG A 55 -6.94 12.35 -21.26
N ALA A 56 -7.49 11.14 -21.11
CA ALA A 56 -8.68 10.94 -20.29
C ALA A 56 -8.35 11.12 -18.80
N ALA A 57 -7.20 10.60 -18.36
CA ALA A 57 -6.68 10.80 -17.01
C ALA A 57 -6.48 12.28 -16.69
N GLU A 58 -5.87 13.06 -17.58
CA GLU A 58 -5.70 14.51 -17.41
C GLU A 58 -7.02 15.27 -17.30
N ARG A 59 -8.01 14.98 -18.17
CA ARG A 59 -9.33 15.63 -18.08
C ARG A 59 -10.05 15.29 -16.78
N LEU A 60 -9.93 14.05 -16.31
CA LEU A 60 -10.53 13.63 -15.05
C LEU A 60 -9.79 14.25 -13.85
N ALA A 61 -8.46 14.34 -13.91
CA ALA A 61 -7.63 14.98 -12.90
C ALA A 61 -8.00 16.45 -12.69
N VAL A 62 -8.17 17.22 -13.78
CA VAL A 62 -8.64 18.62 -13.68
C VAL A 62 -10.01 18.69 -13.00
N ALA A 63 -10.97 17.89 -13.50
CA ALA A 63 -12.33 17.90 -12.98
C ALA A 63 -12.40 17.53 -11.48
N MET A 64 -11.57 16.58 -11.02
CA MET A 64 -11.56 16.17 -9.61
C MET A 64 -10.72 17.13 -8.73
N PHE A 65 -9.67 17.74 -9.27
CA PHE A 65 -8.90 18.78 -8.57
C PHE A 65 -9.76 20.02 -8.25
N ASP A 66 -10.64 20.40 -9.18
CA ASP A 66 -11.60 21.50 -8.96
C ASP A 66 -12.63 21.18 -7.87
N ARG A 67 -12.86 19.90 -7.58
CA ARG A 67 -13.73 19.40 -6.49
C ARG A 67 -12.96 19.10 -5.19
N ARG A 68 -11.67 19.43 -5.07
CA ARG A 68 -10.88 19.10 -3.88
C ARG A 68 -11.47 19.72 -2.60
N ASP A 69 -12.03 20.92 -2.66
CA ASP A 69 -12.60 21.58 -1.46
C ASP A 69 -13.88 20.85 -0.99
N GLU A 70 -14.67 20.30 -1.92
CA GLU A 70 -15.80 19.41 -1.60
C GLU A 70 -15.29 18.12 -0.96
N GLY A 71 -14.22 17.53 -1.50
CA GLY A 71 -13.60 16.34 -0.93
C GLY A 71 -13.04 16.56 0.48
N ALA A 72 -12.50 17.75 0.76
CA ALA A 72 -12.06 18.15 2.09
C ALA A 72 -13.24 18.20 3.08
N ALA A 73 -14.33 18.89 2.70
CA ALA A 73 -15.53 18.97 3.52
C ALA A 73 -16.13 17.57 3.82
N LEU A 74 -16.21 16.71 2.80
CA LEU A 74 -16.69 15.34 2.96
C LEU A 74 -15.77 14.49 3.86
N LEU A 75 -14.45 14.71 3.82
CA LEU A 75 -13.50 14.05 4.70
C LEU A 75 -13.77 14.41 6.17
N ASP A 76 -13.97 15.71 6.44
CA ASP A 76 -14.26 16.24 7.77
C ASP A 76 -15.61 15.73 8.31
N GLU A 77 -16.62 15.60 7.43
CA GLU A 77 -17.91 14.99 7.75
C GLU A 77 -17.83 13.46 7.98
N GLY A 78 -16.67 12.85 7.75
CA GLY A 78 -16.48 11.41 7.91
C GLY A 78 -17.17 10.58 6.83
N TRP A 79 -17.35 11.15 5.63
CA TRP A 79 -18.02 10.52 4.50
C TRP A 79 -17.48 9.10 4.21
N ARG A 80 -18.38 8.22 3.77
CA ARG A 80 -18.07 6.85 3.34
C ARG A 80 -18.85 6.47 2.09
N PRO A 81 -18.28 5.65 1.19
CA PRO A 81 -19.01 5.09 0.06
C PRO A 81 -20.21 4.28 0.55
N ARG A 82 -21.36 4.46 -0.10
CA ARG A 82 -22.59 3.71 0.23
C ARG A 82 -22.90 2.62 -0.79
N THR A 83 -22.34 2.73 -2.00
CA THR A 83 -22.64 1.84 -3.12
C THR A 83 -21.39 1.12 -3.61
N SER A 84 -21.59 -0.10 -4.10
CA SER A 84 -20.56 -0.89 -4.75
C SER A 84 -20.25 -0.32 -6.14
N LEU A 85 -18.97 -0.21 -6.47
CA LEU A 85 -18.46 0.35 -7.71
C LEU A 85 -18.26 -0.67 -8.82
N ALA A 86 -17.79 -1.89 -8.51
CA ALA A 86 -17.63 -2.91 -9.54
C ALA A 86 -18.93 -3.19 -10.33
N PRO A 87 -20.12 -3.28 -9.69
CA PRO A 87 -21.40 -3.44 -10.39
C PRO A 87 -21.75 -2.27 -11.33
N ARG A 88 -21.23 -1.06 -11.06
CA ARG A 88 -21.45 0.12 -11.92
C ARG A 88 -20.61 0.09 -13.20
N LEU A 89 -19.55 -0.73 -13.23
CA LEU A 89 -18.70 -0.96 -14.41
C LEU A 89 -19.06 -2.26 -15.14
N GLU A 90 -19.44 -3.29 -14.40
CA GLU A 90 -19.82 -4.62 -14.90
C GLU A 90 -21.14 -5.05 -14.25
N GLU A 91 -22.27 -4.88 -14.95
CA GLU A 91 -23.62 -5.13 -14.39
C GLU A 91 -23.86 -6.58 -13.93
N SER A 92 -23.06 -7.52 -14.43
CA SER A 92 -23.08 -8.93 -14.04
C SER A 92 -22.48 -9.19 -12.64
N VAL A 93 -21.80 -8.19 -12.06
CA VAL A 93 -21.19 -8.27 -10.74
C VAL A 93 -22.21 -7.85 -9.68
N GLN A 94 -22.43 -8.69 -8.67
CA GLN A 94 -23.18 -8.35 -7.47
C GLN A 94 -22.28 -8.49 -6.26
N LEU A 95 -21.93 -7.36 -5.65
CA LEU A 95 -21.12 -7.30 -4.44
C LEU A 95 -21.81 -6.40 -3.42
N ASP A 96 -21.77 -6.81 -2.16
CA ASP A 96 -22.01 -5.88 -1.08
C ASP A 96 -20.91 -4.79 -1.06
N PRO A 97 -21.23 -3.57 -0.58
CA PRO A 97 -20.28 -2.45 -0.62
C PRO A 97 -18.99 -2.71 0.16
N ASP A 98 -19.05 -3.49 1.25
CA ASP A 98 -17.89 -3.75 2.10
C ASP A 98 -16.89 -4.67 1.40
N THR A 99 -17.36 -5.71 0.71
CA THR A 99 -16.53 -6.59 -0.14
C THR A 99 -15.94 -5.83 -1.33
N ASP A 100 -16.73 -4.98 -2.00
CA ASP A 100 -16.24 -4.18 -3.13
C ASP A 100 -15.15 -3.19 -2.70
N GLN A 101 -15.34 -2.52 -1.56
CA GLN A 101 -14.34 -1.64 -0.95
C GLN A 101 -13.05 -2.39 -0.59
N ALA A 102 -13.15 -3.62 -0.07
CA ALA A 102 -12.00 -4.45 0.26
C ALA A 102 -11.19 -4.86 -0.99
N LEU A 103 -11.88 -5.25 -2.07
CA LEU A 103 -11.25 -5.58 -3.37
C LEU A 103 -10.60 -4.35 -4.01
N PHE A 104 -11.28 -3.21 -3.95
CA PHE A 104 -10.76 -1.94 -4.45
C PHE A 104 -9.50 -1.51 -3.70
N PHE A 105 -9.49 -1.58 -2.37
CA PHE A 105 -8.30 -1.29 -1.55
C PHE A 105 -7.13 -2.22 -1.91
N ALA A 106 -7.36 -3.53 -2.01
CA ALA A 106 -6.32 -4.48 -2.41
C ALA A 106 -5.76 -4.15 -3.81
N ALA A 107 -6.63 -3.76 -4.75
CA ALA A 107 -6.23 -3.33 -6.09
C ALA A 107 -5.38 -2.04 -6.06
N LEU A 108 -5.74 -1.04 -5.25
CA LEU A 108 -4.94 0.17 -5.06
C LEU A 108 -3.55 -0.13 -4.49
N VAL A 109 -3.47 -1.01 -3.47
CA VAL A 109 -2.18 -1.43 -2.91
C VAL A 109 -1.33 -2.12 -3.97
N SER A 110 -1.93 -2.97 -4.81
CA SER A 110 -1.23 -3.64 -5.92
C SER A 110 -0.62 -2.65 -6.93
N GLN A 111 -1.28 -1.52 -7.20
CA GLN A 111 -0.72 -0.47 -8.08
C GLN A 111 0.58 0.14 -7.55
N THR A 112 0.81 0.10 -6.23
CA THR A 112 2.06 0.60 -5.62
C THR A 112 3.27 -0.30 -5.90
N VAL A 113 3.04 -1.56 -6.26
CA VAL A 113 4.10 -2.50 -6.64
C VAL A 113 4.64 -2.18 -8.03
N ALA A 114 3.76 -1.74 -8.94
CA ALA A 114 4.15 -1.35 -10.31
C ALA A 114 4.93 -0.03 -10.34
N SER A 115 4.65 0.88 -9.40
CA SER A 115 5.44 2.09 -9.16
C SER A 115 5.12 2.62 -7.76
N GLU A 116 6.15 2.79 -6.92
CA GLU A 116 6.00 3.19 -5.52
C GLU A 116 5.22 4.49 -5.31
N GLN A 117 5.16 5.34 -6.34
CA GLN A 117 4.60 6.69 -6.25
C GLN A 117 3.19 6.80 -6.82
N ARG A 118 2.72 5.92 -7.72
CA ARG A 118 1.45 6.12 -8.45
C ARG A 118 0.24 6.43 -7.56
N VAL A 119 0.12 5.75 -6.42
CA VAL A 119 -0.92 6.04 -5.41
C VAL A 119 -0.26 6.59 -4.14
N PRO A 120 -0.65 7.78 -3.63
CA PRO A 120 -0.09 8.37 -2.42
C PRO A 120 -0.41 7.50 -1.22
N LYS A 121 0.55 7.41 -0.29
CA LYS A 121 0.39 6.59 0.93
C LYS A 121 -0.83 7.02 1.74
N GLN A 122 -1.13 8.31 1.78
CA GLN A 122 -2.23 8.89 2.52
C GLN A 122 -3.60 8.44 1.97
N VAL A 123 -3.72 8.27 0.64
CA VAL A 123 -4.92 7.68 0.02
C VAL A 123 -5.10 6.24 0.48
N LEU A 124 -4.03 5.44 0.51
CA LEU A 124 -4.11 4.05 0.99
C LEU A 124 -4.46 3.97 2.47
N VAL A 125 -3.91 4.87 3.30
CA VAL A 125 -4.24 4.96 4.73
C VAL A 125 -5.71 5.37 4.93
N TYR A 126 -6.20 6.32 4.14
CA TYR A 126 -7.62 6.68 4.12
C TYR A 126 -8.48 5.46 3.80
N GLU A 127 -8.22 4.76 2.69
CA GLU A 127 -9.01 3.60 2.27
C GLU A 127 -8.95 2.47 3.31
N ALA A 128 -7.77 2.20 3.87
CA ALA A 128 -7.59 1.23 4.96
C ALA A 128 -8.41 1.59 6.22
N SER A 129 -8.61 2.88 6.51
CA SER A 129 -9.40 3.36 7.66
C SER A 129 -10.90 3.23 7.48
N ARG A 130 -11.36 3.06 6.23
CA ARG A 130 -12.78 2.92 5.91
C ARG A 130 -13.24 1.46 5.82
N LEU A 131 -12.31 0.50 5.81
CA LEU A 131 -12.62 -0.93 5.76
C LEU A 131 -13.46 -1.39 6.95
N ARG A 132 -14.52 -2.17 6.67
CA ARG A 132 -15.34 -2.86 7.67
C ARG A 132 -15.04 -4.35 7.65
N LEU A 133 -13.90 -4.72 8.21
CA LEU A 133 -13.41 -6.10 8.18
C LEU A 133 -14.39 -7.09 8.85
N ASP A 134 -15.12 -6.65 9.86
CA ASP A 134 -16.15 -7.42 10.56
C ASP A 134 -17.37 -7.76 9.69
N ALA A 135 -17.66 -6.94 8.68
CA ALA A 135 -18.75 -7.14 7.72
C ALA A 135 -18.38 -8.12 6.58
N LEU A 136 -17.11 -8.53 6.47
CA LEU A 136 -16.66 -9.48 5.45
C LEU A 136 -16.94 -10.93 5.88
N ASP A 137 -17.88 -11.58 5.19
CA ASP A 137 -18.23 -12.98 5.40
C ASP A 137 -17.11 -13.96 5.01
N ASP A 138 -16.30 -13.59 4.02
CA ASP A 138 -15.18 -14.40 3.54
C ASP A 138 -13.96 -14.23 4.47
N VAL A 139 -13.69 -15.26 5.27
CA VAL A 139 -12.60 -15.27 6.26
C VAL A 139 -11.23 -15.08 5.62
N VAL A 140 -11.00 -15.62 4.41
CA VAL A 140 -9.71 -15.55 3.72
C VAL A 140 -9.48 -14.13 3.20
N LEU A 141 -10.47 -13.57 2.49
CA LEU A 141 -10.42 -12.19 2.02
C LEU A 141 -10.24 -11.22 3.19
N ARG A 142 -11.04 -11.38 4.26
CA ARG A 142 -10.97 -10.54 5.46
C ARG A 142 -9.55 -10.51 6.05
N ARG A 143 -8.94 -11.67 6.20
CA ARG A 143 -7.60 -11.81 6.81
C ARG A 143 -6.50 -11.24 5.92
N LEU A 144 -6.55 -11.51 4.61
CA LEU A 144 -5.58 -10.95 3.66
C LEU A 144 -5.69 -9.42 3.56
N VAL A 145 -6.91 -8.88 3.51
CA VAL A 145 -7.17 -7.43 3.47
C VAL A 145 -6.75 -6.77 4.78
N SER A 146 -7.00 -7.41 5.93
CA SER A 146 -6.48 -6.97 7.23
C SER A 146 -4.95 -6.89 7.24
N ALA A 147 -4.26 -7.91 6.73
CA ALA A 147 -2.81 -7.92 6.64
C ALA A 147 -2.26 -6.82 5.70
N LEU A 148 -2.92 -6.56 4.57
CA LEU A 148 -2.60 -5.44 3.67
C LEU A 148 -2.82 -4.08 4.35
N ALA A 149 -3.90 -3.92 5.12
CA ALA A 149 -4.18 -2.69 5.87
C ALA A 149 -3.10 -2.46 6.94
N GLN A 150 -2.72 -3.49 7.69
CA GLN A 150 -1.64 -3.43 8.68
C GLN A 150 -0.31 -2.99 8.05
N LEU A 151 0.07 -3.57 6.91
CA LEU A 151 1.28 -3.15 6.19
C LEU A 151 1.19 -1.71 5.69
N THR A 152 0.01 -1.30 5.21
CA THR A 152 -0.24 0.07 4.75
C THR A 152 -0.06 1.09 5.88
N TYR A 153 -0.65 0.83 7.06
CA TYR A 153 -0.45 1.65 8.25
C TYR A 153 1.02 1.67 8.70
N ALA A 154 1.67 0.51 8.78
CA ALA A 154 3.07 0.42 9.19
C ALA A 154 4.01 1.19 8.23
N ARG A 155 3.77 1.12 6.91
CA ARG A 155 4.50 1.88 5.88
C ARG A 155 4.33 3.40 6.02
N ALA A 156 3.21 3.83 6.58
CA ALA A 156 2.90 5.23 6.90
C ALA A 156 3.32 5.64 8.33
N GLY A 157 3.90 4.73 9.11
CA GLY A 157 4.32 4.98 10.50
C GLY A 157 3.18 4.96 11.51
N HIS A 158 2.05 4.34 11.16
CA HIS A 158 0.94 4.07 12.08
C HIS A 158 1.09 2.66 12.61
N CYS A 159 1.68 2.55 13.80
CA CYS A 159 2.06 1.28 14.40
C CYS A 159 1.18 0.94 15.61
N GLY A 160 -0.15 1.04 15.43
CA GLY A 160 -1.13 0.61 16.42
C GLY A 160 -1.01 -0.88 16.77
N GLU A 161 -2.05 -1.46 17.38
CA GLU A 161 -2.01 -2.86 17.81
C GLU A 161 -1.95 -3.84 16.63
N LEU A 162 -0.73 -4.14 16.17
CA LEU A 162 -0.45 -5.31 15.36
C LEU A 162 -0.68 -6.57 16.22
N PRO A 163 -1.24 -7.64 15.65
CA PRO A 163 -1.44 -8.89 16.38
C PRO A 163 -0.12 -9.34 16.99
N SER A 164 -0.13 -9.73 18.28
CA SER A 164 1.08 -10.12 19.03
C SER A 164 1.63 -11.47 18.60
N SER A 165 0.79 -12.33 18.03
CA SER A 165 1.14 -13.68 17.59
C SER A 165 1.12 -13.79 16.06
N PRO A 166 1.90 -14.71 15.47
CA PRO A 166 1.78 -15.03 14.06
C PRO A 166 0.35 -15.48 13.71
N PRO A 167 -0.14 -15.20 12.49
CA PRO A 167 -1.42 -15.69 12.01
C PRO A 167 -1.52 -17.22 12.09
N ALA A 168 -2.65 -17.74 12.56
CA ALA A 168 -2.95 -19.17 12.51
C ALA A 168 -3.12 -19.64 11.06
N PRO A 169 -2.76 -20.88 10.69
CA PRO A 169 -3.01 -21.38 9.34
C PRO A 169 -4.49 -21.25 8.94
N PHE A 170 -4.77 -20.96 7.67
CA PHE A 170 -6.14 -21.02 7.16
C PHE A 170 -6.68 -22.44 7.23
N ALA A 171 -7.94 -22.59 7.67
CA ALA A 171 -8.62 -23.87 7.48
C ALA A 171 -8.77 -24.12 5.98
N ARG A 172 -8.44 -25.34 5.55
CA ARG A 172 -8.48 -25.72 4.12
C ARG A 172 -9.85 -25.47 3.50
N GLU A 173 -10.92 -25.71 4.25
CA GLU A 173 -12.29 -25.49 3.79
C GLU A 173 -12.63 -24.00 3.62
N ASP A 174 -12.06 -23.11 4.43
CA ASP A 174 -12.24 -21.66 4.26
C ASP A 174 -11.60 -21.20 2.94
N VAL A 175 -10.40 -21.72 2.64
CA VAL A 175 -9.73 -21.45 1.36
C VAL A 175 -10.51 -21.99 0.19
N ARG A 176 -10.98 -23.24 0.26
CA ARG A 176 -11.82 -23.82 -0.80
C ARG A 176 -13.03 -22.95 -1.09
N ARG A 177 -13.81 -22.59 -0.07
CA ARG A 177 -15.00 -21.75 -0.22
C ARG A 177 -14.69 -20.37 -0.81
N SER A 178 -13.58 -19.77 -0.39
CA SER A 178 -13.13 -18.48 -0.94
C SER A 178 -12.74 -18.60 -2.42
N LEU A 179 -11.96 -19.61 -2.78
CA LEU A 179 -11.59 -19.87 -4.18
C LEU A 179 -12.81 -20.23 -5.03
N ASP A 180 -13.72 -21.08 -4.57
CA ASP A 180 -14.95 -21.40 -5.30
C ASP A 180 -15.82 -20.17 -5.57
N ARG A 181 -15.82 -19.21 -4.64
CA ARG A 181 -16.56 -17.95 -4.79
C ARG A 181 -15.89 -16.98 -5.76
N TRP A 182 -14.59 -16.78 -5.62
CA TRP A 182 -13.89 -15.68 -6.29
C TRP A 182 -13.07 -16.11 -7.51
N LEU A 183 -12.51 -17.32 -7.47
CA LEU A 183 -11.53 -17.86 -8.41
C LEU A 183 -11.78 -19.37 -8.66
N PRO A 184 -12.93 -19.79 -9.24
CA PRO A 184 -13.29 -21.21 -9.32
C PRO A 184 -12.24 -22.10 -10.00
N ALA A 185 -11.51 -21.56 -10.98
CA ALA A 185 -10.42 -22.25 -11.65
C ALA A 185 -9.24 -22.57 -10.70
N ALA A 186 -8.96 -21.68 -9.75
CA ALA A 186 -7.90 -21.88 -8.76
C ALA A 186 -8.28 -22.90 -7.68
N SER A 187 -9.58 -23.09 -7.42
CA SER A 187 -10.06 -24.09 -6.46
C SER A 187 -9.65 -25.52 -6.83
N GLN A 188 -9.50 -25.82 -8.13
CA GLN A 188 -9.00 -27.11 -8.62
C GLN A 188 -7.55 -27.40 -8.19
N ARG A 189 -6.80 -26.37 -7.80
CA ARG A 189 -5.40 -26.42 -7.37
C ARG A 189 -5.24 -26.08 -5.88
N LEU A 190 -6.27 -26.37 -5.08
CA LEU A 190 -6.32 -26.01 -3.66
C LEU A 190 -5.08 -26.45 -2.87
N ASP A 191 -4.51 -27.63 -3.14
CA ASP A 191 -3.32 -28.13 -2.45
C ASP A 191 -2.08 -27.27 -2.68
N GLU A 192 -1.98 -26.64 -3.85
CA GLU A 192 -0.88 -25.74 -4.22
C GLU A 192 -1.14 -24.34 -3.63
N VAL A 193 -2.34 -23.80 -3.81
CA VAL A 193 -2.69 -22.41 -3.43
C VAL A 193 -2.85 -22.22 -1.92
N HIS A 194 -3.39 -23.21 -1.20
CA HIS A 194 -3.68 -23.12 0.24
C HIS A 194 -2.46 -22.74 1.10
N PRO A 195 -1.29 -23.39 0.99
CA PRO A 195 -0.12 -22.99 1.76
C PRO A 195 0.37 -21.58 1.40
N ASP A 196 0.26 -21.17 0.14
CA ASP A 196 0.74 -19.88 -0.34
C ASP A 196 -0.09 -18.70 0.19
N LEU A 197 -1.42 -18.84 0.27
CA LEU A 197 -2.25 -17.81 0.92
C LEU A 197 -1.86 -17.61 2.40
N GLY A 198 -1.56 -18.70 3.11
CA GLY A 198 -1.08 -18.64 4.49
C GLY A 198 0.30 -17.98 4.60
N ARG A 199 1.22 -18.27 3.67
CA ARG A 199 2.55 -17.64 3.59
C ARG A 199 2.43 -16.15 3.29
N ILE A 200 1.57 -15.76 2.35
CA ILE A 200 1.31 -14.36 1.99
C ILE A 200 0.85 -13.59 3.22
N GLU A 201 -0.13 -14.09 3.97
CA GLU A 201 -0.60 -13.42 5.19
C GLU A 201 0.53 -13.23 6.21
N ARG A 202 1.34 -14.27 6.47
CA ARG A 202 2.47 -14.19 7.41
C ARG A 202 3.54 -13.20 6.96
N VAL A 203 3.86 -13.15 5.67
CA VAL A 203 4.82 -12.19 5.11
C VAL A 203 4.29 -10.76 5.20
N LEU A 204 3.00 -10.52 4.94
CA LEU A 204 2.37 -9.20 5.09
C LEU A 204 2.38 -8.72 6.55
N VAL A 205 1.92 -9.57 7.48
CA VAL A 205 1.87 -9.24 8.93
C VAL A 205 3.28 -9.08 9.51
N GLY A 206 4.19 -9.99 9.17
CA GLY A 206 5.59 -9.93 9.59
C GLY A 206 6.31 -8.70 9.03
N GLY A 207 6.05 -8.35 7.77
CA GLY A 207 6.55 -7.14 7.13
C GLY A 207 6.01 -5.86 7.78
N ALA A 208 4.73 -5.84 8.16
CA ALA A 208 4.13 -4.73 8.90
C ALA A 208 4.80 -4.54 10.27
N ARG A 209 5.02 -5.65 11.00
CA ARG A 209 5.73 -5.64 12.28
C ARG A 209 7.16 -5.12 12.13
N ALA A 210 7.92 -5.63 11.16
CA ALA A 210 9.28 -5.17 10.91
C ALA A 210 9.31 -3.67 10.57
N CYS A 211 8.41 -3.18 9.72
CA CYS A 211 8.28 -1.75 9.42
C CYS A 211 8.05 -0.90 10.68
N CYS A 212 7.29 -1.40 11.64
CA CYS A 212 6.98 -0.70 12.88
C CYS A 212 8.11 -0.72 13.90
N GLU A 213 8.84 -1.83 14.00
CA GLU A 213 10.03 -1.90 14.84
C GLU A 213 11.13 -0.98 14.31
N ILE A 214 11.34 -0.94 12.98
CA ILE A 214 12.24 0.03 12.33
C ILE A 214 11.79 1.46 12.60
N HIS A 215 10.50 1.76 12.48
CA HIS A 215 9.99 3.12 12.76
C HIS A 215 10.30 3.57 14.19
N GLY A 216 10.24 2.64 15.14
CA GLY A 216 10.50 2.90 16.55
C GLY A 216 11.97 2.84 16.95
N GLY A 217 12.91 2.68 16.01
CA GLY A 217 14.34 2.54 16.30
C GLY A 217 14.70 1.28 17.08
N ARG A 218 13.95 0.19 16.89
CA ARG A 218 14.11 -1.09 17.61
C ARG A 218 14.67 -2.16 16.67
N ASP A 219 15.88 -1.95 16.18
CA ASP A 219 16.48 -2.74 15.10
C ASP A 219 16.58 -4.23 15.41
N GLU A 220 16.96 -4.62 16.63
CA GLU A 220 16.98 -6.03 17.04
C GLU A 220 15.60 -6.70 16.98
N ARG A 221 14.53 -5.96 17.33
CA ARG A 221 13.17 -6.49 17.24
C ARG A 221 12.70 -6.55 15.79
N ALA A 222 13.12 -5.60 14.97
CA ALA A 222 12.90 -5.62 13.53
C ALA A 222 13.62 -6.81 12.88
N ALA A 223 14.86 -7.10 13.25
CA ALA A 223 15.63 -8.26 12.79
C ALA A 223 14.90 -9.57 13.07
N ARG A 224 14.50 -9.80 14.34
CA ARG A 224 13.68 -10.96 14.72
C ARG A 224 12.35 -11.04 13.95
N ALA A 225 11.71 -9.90 13.72
CA ALA A 225 10.49 -9.85 12.94
C ALA A 225 10.74 -10.26 11.48
N ILE A 226 11.81 -9.76 10.84
CA ILE A 226 12.21 -10.14 9.48
C ILE A 226 12.48 -11.64 9.40
N GLU A 227 13.31 -12.17 10.28
CA GLU A 227 13.65 -13.61 10.31
C GLU A 227 12.42 -14.50 10.36
N SER A 228 11.40 -14.11 11.13
CA SER A 228 10.19 -14.92 11.33
C SER A 228 9.40 -15.22 10.05
N TRP A 229 9.59 -14.45 8.97
CA TRP A 229 8.89 -14.65 7.69
C TRP A 229 9.82 -14.87 6.49
N LEU A 230 11.14 -14.89 6.66
CA LEU A 230 12.09 -15.12 5.56
C LEU A 230 11.90 -16.47 4.87
N ALA A 231 11.56 -17.52 5.64
CA ALA A 231 11.29 -18.84 5.09
C ALA A 231 10.05 -18.84 4.19
N ASP A 232 8.99 -18.16 4.62
CA ASP A 232 7.77 -17.98 3.83
C ASP A 232 8.06 -17.16 2.56
N ALA A 233 8.78 -16.04 2.67
CA ALA A 233 9.18 -15.23 1.51
C ALA A 233 10.04 -16.02 0.51
N THR A 234 10.94 -16.88 0.99
CA THR A 234 11.72 -17.78 0.13
C THR A 234 10.83 -18.78 -0.60
N ALA A 235 9.87 -19.39 0.11
CA ALA A 235 8.91 -20.33 -0.48
C ALA A 235 7.97 -19.65 -1.50
N LEU A 236 7.66 -18.37 -1.29
CA LEU A 236 6.89 -17.52 -2.20
C LEU A 236 7.67 -17.06 -3.44
N GLY A 237 8.95 -17.45 -3.59
CA GLY A 237 9.75 -17.15 -4.78
C GLY A 237 10.38 -15.76 -4.80
N VAL A 238 10.56 -15.11 -3.65
CA VAL A 238 11.35 -13.87 -3.57
C VAL A 238 12.76 -14.13 -4.08
N HIS A 239 13.31 -13.17 -4.82
CA HIS A 239 14.60 -13.34 -5.47
C HIS A 239 15.71 -13.66 -4.43
N PRO A 240 16.56 -14.68 -4.65
CA PRO A 240 17.57 -15.07 -3.66
C PRO A 240 18.51 -13.93 -3.24
N SER A 241 18.83 -12.99 -4.13
CA SER A 241 19.63 -11.81 -3.76
C SER A 241 18.91 -10.89 -2.77
N GLN A 242 17.58 -10.74 -2.87
CA GLN A 242 16.79 -9.95 -1.92
C GLN A 242 16.69 -10.62 -0.55
N ILE A 243 16.54 -11.95 -0.53
CA ILE A 243 16.62 -12.74 0.71
C ILE A 243 18.01 -12.61 1.35
N ALA A 244 19.08 -12.67 0.55
CA ALA A 244 20.44 -12.48 1.04
C ALA A 244 20.66 -11.07 1.59
N LEU A 245 20.12 -10.02 0.96
CA LEU A 245 20.18 -8.65 1.49
C LEU A 245 19.48 -8.50 2.84
N LEU A 246 18.27 -9.09 3.00
CA LEU A 246 17.56 -9.08 4.28
C LEU A 246 18.35 -9.82 5.37
N ARG A 247 18.89 -11.01 5.07
CA ARG A 247 19.76 -11.76 5.99
C ARG A 247 21.04 -11.00 6.32
N GLY A 248 21.61 -10.28 5.34
CA GLY A 248 22.78 -9.43 5.54
C GLY A 248 22.48 -8.27 6.48
N TRP A 249 21.31 -7.66 6.39
CA TRP A 249 20.92 -6.62 7.34
C TRP A 249 20.68 -7.18 8.75
N VAL A 250 20.01 -8.32 8.86
CA VAL A 250 19.83 -9.02 10.16
C VAL A 250 21.19 -9.30 10.80
N ALA A 251 22.13 -9.90 10.05
CA ALA A 251 23.48 -10.17 10.53
C ALA A 251 24.23 -8.90 10.93
N LEU A 252 24.02 -7.78 10.22
CA LEU A 252 24.63 -6.51 10.58
C LEU A 252 24.10 -5.97 11.92
N VAL A 253 22.79 -6.09 12.17
CA VAL A 253 22.17 -5.73 13.45
C VAL A 253 22.73 -6.58 14.59
N ASP A 254 22.96 -7.87 14.34
CA ASP A 254 23.56 -8.80 15.32
C ASP A 254 25.08 -8.61 15.49
N GLY A 255 25.71 -7.76 14.68
CA GLY A 255 27.16 -7.51 14.70
C GLY A 255 28.01 -8.61 14.04
N ASP A 256 27.39 -9.54 13.32
CA ASP A 256 28.07 -10.64 12.63
C ASP A 256 28.58 -10.21 11.25
N VAL A 257 29.71 -9.50 11.24
CA VAL A 257 30.33 -8.96 10.01
C VAL A 257 30.69 -10.07 9.02
N GLU A 258 31.10 -11.25 9.49
CA GLU A 258 31.45 -12.38 8.63
C GLU A 258 30.21 -12.89 7.88
N ALA A 259 29.08 -13.05 8.58
CA ALA A 259 27.82 -13.41 7.94
C ALA A 259 27.38 -12.32 6.95
N VAL A 260 27.53 -11.02 7.25
CA VAL A 260 27.21 -9.96 6.28
C VAL A 260 28.06 -10.12 5.00
N GLN A 261 29.36 -10.40 5.13
CA GLN A 261 30.24 -10.63 3.98
C GLN A 261 29.83 -11.85 3.14
N GLU A 262 29.44 -12.94 3.79
CA GLU A 262 28.90 -14.14 3.14
C GLU A 262 27.65 -13.79 2.33
N ARG A 263 26.69 -13.06 2.94
CA ARG A 263 25.45 -12.62 2.28
C ARG A 263 25.70 -11.68 1.11
N LEU A 264 26.65 -10.75 1.23
CA LEU A 264 27.07 -9.91 0.09
C LEU A 264 27.69 -10.75 -1.04
N GLY A 265 28.35 -11.86 -0.71
CA GLY A 265 28.81 -12.87 -1.67
C GLY A 265 27.64 -13.57 -2.39
N GLU A 266 26.59 -13.97 -1.67
CA GLU A 266 25.35 -14.52 -2.24
C GLU A 266 24.68 -13.55 -3.21
N VAL A 267 24.54 -12.28 -2.82
CA VAL A 267 23.96 -11.24 -3.68
C VAL A 267 24.72 -11.12 -5.00
N ARG A 268 26.06 -11.12 -4.96
CA ARG A 268 26.89 -11.08 -6.18
C ARG A 268 26.69 -12.31 -7.06
N ARG A 269 26.58 -13.50 -6.47
CA ARG A 269 26.39 -14.77 -7.20
C ARG A 269 25.03 -14.82 -7.90
N HIS A 270 23.97 -14.37 -7.23
CA HIS A 270 22.61 -14.40 -7.75
C HIS A 270 22.26 -13.24 -8.68
N GLY A 271 23.13 -12.22 -8.76
CA GLY A 271 22.88 -11.03 -9.55
C GLY A 271 22.14 -9.96 -8.74
N ARG A 272 22.63 -8.72 -8.88
CA ARG A 272 22.04 -7.55 -8.25
C ARG A 272 20.90 -7.03 -9.11
N LEU A 273 19.78 -6.71 -8.47
CA LEU A 273 18.67 -6.02 -9.10
C LEU A 273 18.92 -4.50 -9.02
N PRO A 274 18.62 -3.72 -10.07
CA PRO A 274 18.87 -2.28 -10.08
C PRO A 274 18.24 -1.52 -8.90
N GLU A 275 17.05 -1.93 -8.46
CA GLU A 275 16.34 -1.35 -7.32
C GLU A 275 17.03 -1.60 -5.97
N ASP A 276 17.92 -2.59 -5.88
CA ASP A 276 18.57 -3.03 -4.65
C ASP A 276 20.02 -2.51 -4.52
N GLU A 277 20.56 -1.84 -5.55
CA GLU A 277 21.96 -1.36 -5.57
C GLU A 277 22.30 -0.43 -4.41
N ARG A 278 21.36 0.46 -4.02
CA ARG A 278 21.56 1.35 -2.88
C ARG A 278 21.72 0.57 -1.57
N LEU A 279 20.86 -0.42 -1.33
CA LEU A 279 20.90 -1.24 -0.12
C LEU A 279 22.18 -2.09 -0.08
N TYR A 280 22.52 -2.70 -1.21
CA TYR A 280 23.77 -3.44 -1.36
C TYR A 280 25.00 -2.57 -1.06
N GLY A 281 25.05 -1.37 -1.64
CA GLY A 281 26.14 -0.41 -1.42
C GLY A 281 26.29 -0.04 0.05
N LEU A 282 25.18 0.28 0.71
CA LEU A 282 25.18 0.61 2.13
C LEU A 282 25.63 -0.57 3.02
N LEU A 283 25.21 -1.81 2.74
CA LEU A 283 25.63 -2.99 3.51
C LEU A 283 27.13 -3.26 3.33
N ARG A 284 27.60 -3.13 2.09
CA ARG A 284 29.02 -3.24 1.76
C ARG A 284 29.85 -2.18 2.48
N ASP A 285 29.38 -0.94 2.50
CA ASP A 285 30.09 0.17 3.12
C ASP A 285 30.09 0.04 4.66
N ALA A 286 29.00 -0.47 5.25
CA ALA A 286 28.92 -0.78 6.68
C ALA A 286 29.99 -1.80 7.10
N VAL A 287 30.14 -2.88 6.32
CA VAL A 287 31.17 -3.92 6.56
C VAL A 287 32.59 -3.39 6.41
N ALA A 288 32.80 -2.40 5.54
CA ALA A 288 34.11 -1.78 5.33
C ALA A 288 34.50 -0.80 6.46
N SER A 289 33.56 -0.38 7.30
CA SER A 289 33.83 0.49 8.44
C SER A 289 34.55 -0.27 9.56
N SER A 290 35.55 0.37 10.17
CA SER A 290 36.35 -0.20 11.28
C SER A 290 35.74 0.02 12.66
N ASP A 291 34.68 0.83 12.79
CA ASP A 291 34.05 1.22 14.05
C ASP A 291 32.61 0.69 14.19
N ASP A 292 32.28 0.17 15.37
CA ASP A 292 30.95 -0.38 15.71
C ASP A 292 29.86 0.69 15.72
N ALA A 293 30.16 1.91 16.16
CA ALA A 293 29.17 2.99 16.18
C ALA A 293 28.76 3.37 14.75
N SER A 294 29.73 3.43 13.84
CA SER A 294 29.51 3.65 12.41
C SER A 294 28.72 2.51 11.75
N ARG A 295 28.91 1.26 12.19
CA ARG A 295 28.12 0.11 11.73
C ARG A 295 26.66 0.17 12.20
N ARG A 296 26.42 0.58 13.44
CA ARG A 296 25.05 0.79 13.97
C ARG A 296 24.35 1.96 13.28
N ASP A 297 25.02 3.10 13.09
CA ASP A 297 24.46 4.22 12.31
C ASP A 297 24.12 3.78 10.88
N ALA A 298 24.98 2.97 10.27
CA ALA A 298 24.67 2.38 8.97
C ALA A 298 23.43 1.48 9.03
N ALA A 299 23.31 0.59 10.02
CA ALA A 299 22.17 -0.32 10.19
C ALA A 299 20.83 0.43 10.35
N GLU A 300 20.82 1.51 11.14
CA GLU A 300 19.66 2.40 11.34
C GLU A 300 19.25 3.09 10.03
N ARG A 301 20.21 3.42 9.17
CA ARG A 301 19.99 4.11 7.89
C ARG A 301 19.72 3.16 6.71
N LEU A 302 19.95 1.87 6.90
CA LEU A 302 20.08 0.87 5.85
C LEU A 302 18.74 0.33 5.35
N VAL A 303 17.84 -0.05 6.26
CA VAL A 303 16.51 -0.54 5.89
C VAL A 303 15.51 0.58 5.99
N ASP A 304 15.25 1.21 4.85
CA ASP A 304 14.09 2.08 4.70
C ASP A 304 12.82 1.22 4.66
N ARG A 305 11.84 1.55 5.50
CA ARG A 305 10.47 1.00 5.48
C ARG A 305 9.89 0.95 4.07
N ARG A 306 10.25 1.91 3.21
CA ARG A 306 9.82 1.94 1.79
C ARG A 306 10.27 0.69 1.04
N TRP A 307 11.56 0.39 1.07
CA TRP A 307 12.13 -0.76 0.39
C TRP A 307 11.56 -2.07 0.96
N LEU A 308 11.52 -2.20 2.29
CA LEU A 308 10.99 -3.39 2.95
C LEU A 308 9.52 -3.65 2.59
N SER A 309 8.68 -2.62 2.65
CA SER A 309 7.26 -2.72 2.29
C SER A 309 7.06 -3.12 0.83
N ARG A 310 7.91 -2.62 -0.07
CA ARG A 310 7.87 -2.98 -1.49
C ARG A 310 8.25 -4.44 -1.70
N LEU A 311 9.34 -4.92 -1.09
CA LEU A 311 9.75 -6.32 -1.19
C LEU A 311 8.64 -7.26 -0.73
N VAL A 312 8.02 -6.96 0.41
CA VAL A 312 6.89 -7.73 0.96
C VAL A 312 5.71 -7.78 -0.02
N LEU A 313 5.36 -6.66 -0.66
CA LEU A 313 4.29 -6.63 -1.65
C LEU A 313 4.67 -7.30 -2.97
N VAL A 314 5.93 -7.21 -3.41
CA VAL A 314 6.45 -7.92 -4.58
C VAL A 314 6.40 -9.43 -4.36
N ALA A 315 6.81 -9.89 -3.17
CA ALA A 315 6.72 -11.29 -2.77
C ALA A 315 5.29 -11.82 -2.93
N ALA A 316 4.33 -11.15 -2.29
CA ALA A 316 2.93 -11.51 -2.35
C ALA A 316 2.39 -11.52 -3.78
N ARG A 317 2.70 -10.48 -4.58
CA ARG A 317 2.20 -10.37 -5.97
C ARG A 317 2.81 -11.43 -6.88
N ARG A 318 4.10 -11.71 -6.76
CA ARG A 318 4.81 -12.66 -7.64
C ARG A 318 4.26 -14.06 -7.50
N THR A 319 4.03 -14.53 -6.28
CA THR A 319 3.43 -15.85 -6.04
C THR A 319 2.07 -15.97 -6.70
N LEU A 320 1.22 -14.94 -6.57
CA LEU A 320 -0.07 -14.93 -7.25
C LEU A 320 0.07 -15.04 -8.77
N VAL A 321 1.13 -14.49 -9.38
CA VAL A 321 1.39 -14.65 -10.82
C VAL A 321 1.82 -16.07 -11.15
N GLU A 322 2.80 -16.61 -10.43
CA GLU A 322 3.37 -17.95 -10.67
C GLU A 322 2.32 -19.06 -10.47
N ASP A 323 1.43 -18.91 -9.49
CA ASP A 323 0.31 -19.82 -9.26
C ASP A 323 -0.82 -19.65 -10.28
N GLY A 324 -0.73 -18.72 -11.23
CA GLY A 324 -1.80 -18.40 -12.16
C GLY A 324 -3.04 -17.75 -11.49
N LEU A 325 -2.96 -17.45 -10.19
CA LEU A 325 -4.01 -16.76 -9.44
C LEU A 325 -4.25 -15.34 -9.98
N MET A 326 -3.22 -14.64 -10.44
CA MET A 326 -3.39 -13.35 -11.10
C MET A 326 -4.17 -13.47 -12.40
N GLY A 327 -3.94 -14.50 -13.21
CA GLY A 327 -4.73 -14.75 -14.41
C GLY A 327 -6.19 -15.10 -14.07
N ALA A 328 -6.41 -15.87 -13.01
CA ALA A 328 -7.76 -16.15 -12.50
C ALA A 328 -8.44 -14.89 -11.93
N LEU A 329 -7.70 -14.00 -11.26
CA LEU A 329 -8.18 -12.72 -10.75
C LEU A 329 -8.55 -11.77 -11.90
N GLU A 330 -7.74 -11.72 -12.96
CA GLU A 330 -8.04 -10.96 -14.17
C GLU A 330 -9.30 -11.48 -14.89
N ALA A 331 -9.55 -12.79 -14.82
CA ALA A 331 -10.77 -13.42 -15.33
C ALA A 331 -12.00 -13.22 -14.43
N SER A 332 -11.81 -12.87 -13.15
CA SER A 332 -12.90 -12.57 -12.22
C SER A 332 -13.46 -11.16 -12.51
N PRO A 333 -14.74 -11.01 -12.89
CA PRO A 333 -15.29 -9.70 -13.26
C PRO A 333 -15.18 -8.66 -12.14
N ALA A 334 -15.36 -9.07 -10.88
CA ALA A 334 -15.25 -8.22 -9.70
C ALA A 334 -13.81 -7.70 -9.48
N ALA A 335 -12.82 -8.60 -9.50
CA ALA A 335 -11.42 -8.23 -9.31
C ALA A 335 -10.86 -7.44 -10.50
N SER A 336 -11.28 -7.77 -11.72
CA SER A 336 -10.96 -7.05 -12.94
C SER A 336 -11.54 -5.62 -12.94
N ALA A 337 -12.79 -5.45 -12.51
CA ALA A 337 -13.40 -4.13 -12.35
C ALA A 337 -12.64 -3.28 -11.31
N SER A 338 -12.38 -3.84 -10.13
CA SER A 338 -11.61 -3.16 -9.07
C SER A 338 -10.21 -2.76 -9.55
N SER A 339 -9.52 -3.65 -10.26
CA SER A 339 -8.18 -3.41 -10.81
C SER A 339 -8.16 -2.30 -11.86
N ARG A 340 -9.16 -2.24 -12.76
CA ARG A 340 -9.29 -1.17 -13.76
C ARG A 340 -9.57 0.18 -13.11
N LEU A 341 -10.43 0.22 -12.08
CA LEU A 341 -10.72 1.46 -11.35
C LEU A 341 -9.48 1.96 -10.59
N ALA A 342 -8.79 1.07 -9.88
CA ALA A 342 -7.55 1.41 -9.18
C ALA A 342 -6.44 1.89 -10.14
N ALA A 343 -6.30 1.25 -11.31
CA ALA A 343 -5.38 1.69 -12.34
C ALA A 343 -5.76 3.07 -12.91
N GLY A 344 -7.06 3.32 -13.13
CA GLY A 344 -7.58 4.60 -13.56
C GLY A 344 -7.30 5.73 -12.57
N GLU A 345 -7.44 5.43 -11.27
CA GLU A 345 -7.14 6.39 -10.21
C GLU A 345 -5.64 6.67 -10.11
N ALA A 346 -4.80 5.64 -10.22
CA ALA A 346 -3.35 5.80 -10.29
C ALA A 346 -2.92 6.73 -11.45
N GLU A 347 -3.49 6.56 -12.64
CA GLU A 347 -3.20 7.43 -13.79
C GLU A 347 -3.74 8.85 -13.60
N LEU A 348 -4.91 9.00 -12.96
CA LEU A 348 -5.47 10.30 -12.60
C LEU A 348 -4.56 11.07 -11.64
N ILE A 349 -4.10 10.43 -10.58
CA ILE A 349 -3.22 11.03 -9.57
C ILE A 349 -1.91 11.47 -10.23
N GLU A 350 -1.34 10.60 -11.06
CA GLU A 350 -0.11 10.91 -11.77
C GLU A 350 -0.29 12.08 -12.75
N ALA A 351 -1.44 12.14 -13.43
CA ALA A 351 -1.79 13.31 -14.25
C ALA A 351 -1.97 14.58 -13.41
N ALA A 352 -2.56 14.48 -12.22
CA ALA A 352 -2.73 15.60 -11.31
C ALA A 352 -1.38 16.13 -10.82
N ARG A 353 -0.44 15.26 -10.43
CA ARG A 353 0.93 15.67 -10.03
C ARG A 353 1.69 16.41 -11.12
N ARG A 354 1.60 15.93 -12.37
CA ARG A 354 2.24 16.61 -13.51
C ARG A 354 1.70 18.02 -13.71
N ARG A 355 0.42 18.25 -13.39
CA ARG A 355 -0.27 19.51 -13.63
C ARG A 355 -0.22 20.47 -12.44
N TYR A 356 -0.25 19.96 -11.22
CA TYR A 356 -0.34 20.71 -9.98
C TYR A 356 0.88 20.41 -9.11
N PRO A 357 1.93 21.25 -9.13
CA PRO A 357 3.20 20.99 -8.44
C PRO A 357 3.10 20.79 -6.92
N LEU A 358 2.01 21.25 -6.30
CA LEU A 358 1.78 21.14 -4.85
C LEU A 358 0.77 20.04 -4.48
N PHE A 359 0.36 19.19 -5.43
CA PHE A 359 -0.72 18.21 -5.25
C PHE A 359 -0.62 17.28 -4.01
N ASP A 360 0.59 16.97 -3.56
CA ASP A 360 0.83 16.11 -2.38
C ASP A 360 1.13 16.91 -1.07
N GLN A 361 1.06 18.24 -1.11
CA GLN A 361 1.24 19.09 0.08
C GLN A 361 -0.05 19.16 0.92
N THR A 362 0.07 19.75 2.12
CA THR A 362 -1.10 20.00 2.98
C THR A 362 -2.01 21.02 2.31
N HIS A 363 -3.32 20.87 2.48
CA HIS A 363 -4.30 21.73 1.79
C HIS A 363 -4.14 23.22 2.16
N GLN A 364 -3.85 23.50 3.43
CA GLN A 364 -3.52 24.86 3.90
C GLN A 364 -2.20 25.39 3.32
N GLY A 365 -1.24 24.49 3.04
CA GLY A 365 0.03 24.84 2.37
C GLY A 365 -0.18 25.24 0.91
N ASP A 366 -1.11 24.56 0.21
CA ASP A 366 -1.51 24.89 -1.16
C ASP A 366 -2.21 26.26 -1.23
N GLN A 367 -3.17 26.53 -0.33
CA GLN A 367 -3.88 27.81 -0.28
C GLN A 367 -2.90 28.96 0.01
N GLY A 368 -2.04 28.83 1.01
CA GLY A 368 -1.04 29.87 1.32
C GLY A 368 0.02 30.06 0.23
N ALA A 369 0.39 29.01 -0.51
CA ALA A 369 1.32 29.13 -1.64
C ALA A 369 0.67 29.78 -2.87
N LEU A 370 -0.60 29.46 -3.15
CA LEU A 370 -1.38 30.08 -4.21
C LEU A 370 -1.68 31.54 -3.92
N GLU A 371 -1.97 31.90 -2.67
CA GLU A 371 -2.12 33.30 -2.23
C GLU A 371 -0.82 34.08 -2.39
N ARG A 372 0.32 33.54 -1.94
CA ARG A 372 1.64 34.18 -2.15
C ARG A 372 2.00 34.36 -3.62
N LEU A 373 1.68 33.38 -4.46
CA LEU A 373 1.87 33.50 -5.92
C LEU A 373 0.92 34.55 -6.52
N ALA A 374 -0.35 34.57 -6.10
CA ALA A 374 -1.31 35.56 -6.55
C ALA A 374 -0.94 36.99 -6.12
N ASP A 375 -0.32 37.15 -4.94
CA ASP A 375 0.19 38.43 -4.46
C ASP A 375 1.42 38.89 -5.26
N LEU A 376 2.34 37.97 -5.61
CA LEU A 376 3.48 38.24 -6.49
C LEU A 376 3.04 38.76 -7.88
N PHE A 377 1.96 38.22 -8.45
CA PHE A 377 1.40 38.66 -9.73
C PHE A 377 0.45 39.87 -9.64
N ARG A 378 0.11 40.34 -8.43
CA ARG A 378 -0.62 41.61 -8.22
C ARG A 378 0.32 42.78 -7.86
N SER A 379 1.57 42.48 -7.54
CA SER A 379 2.62 43.47 -7.24
C SER A 379 3.44 43.92 -8.46
N GLU A 380 3.12 43.40 -9.65
CA GLU A 380 3.48 43.97 -10.96
C GLU A 380 2.29 44.75 -11.53
#